data_AF-A0A956LYX2-F1
#
_entry.id   AF-A0A956LYX2-F1
#
_cell.length_a   1.000
_cell.length_b   1.000
_cell.length_c   1.000
_cell.angle_alpha   90.00
_cell.angle_beta   90.00
_cell.angle_gamma   90.00
#
_symmetry.space_group_name_H-M   'P 1'
#
loop_
_entity.id
_entity.type
_entity.pdbx_description
1 polymer ?
#
loop_
_entity_poly.entity_id
_entity_poly.type
_entity_poly.pdbx_seq_one_letter_code
_entity_poly.pdbx_strand_id
1 'polypeptide(L)'
;NPTEYQPGDDTTPDPGVFAWITGQNTDVGTGDVDSGISASRSGVIDLSGHDHVRLDLNYFHGQRDAGDDPSGDYFRIDLSNDGGASFPVNLLLIGDQTTPALWLPKASRCGAPMMRSSRVLP
;
A
#
# COMPACT_ATOMS: atom_id res chain seq x y z
N ASN A 1 -7.79 -12.56 12.49
CA ASN A 1 -6.73 -13.30 13.21
C ASN A 1 -5.39 -12.66 12.88
N PRO A 2 -4.75 -12.00 13.85
CA PRO A 2 -3.41 -11.46 13.64
C PRO A 2 -2.37 -12.60 13.55
N THR A 3 -1.31 -12.37 12.77
CA THR A 3 -0.09 -13.18 12.71
C THR A 3 1.13 -12.26 12.80
N GLU A 4 2.35 -12.82 12.83
CA GLU A 4 3.58 -12.02 12.83
C GLU A 4 3.66 -11.04 11.64
N TYR A 5 3.08 -11.44 10.51
CA TYR A 5 3.09 -10.66 9.26
C TYR A 5 1.72 -10.10 8.87
N GLN A 6 0.73 -10.15 9.78
CA GLN A 6 -0.58 -9.50 9.62
C GLN A 6 -1.09 -8.93 10.96
N PRO A 7 -1.23 -7.61 11.10
CA PRO A 7 -1.48 -6.98 12.40
C PRO A 7 -2.87 -7.22 13.00
N GLY A 8 -3.82 -7.77 12.23
CA GLY A 8 -5.21 -7.96 12.65
C GLY A 8 -6.10 -6.79 12.24
N ASP A 9 -6.93 -6.29 13.16
CA ASP A 9 -7.86 -5.20 12.91
C ASP A 9 -7.12 -3.93 12.43
N ASP A 10 -7.83 -3.09 11.67
CA ASP A 10 -7.27 -1.85 11.14
C ASP A 10 -7.13 -0.76 12.21
N THR A 11 -6.69 0.43 11.80
CA THR A 11 -6.46 1.56 12.72
C THR A 11 -7.72 2.38 13.02
N THR A 12 -8.90 1.96 12.57
CA THR A 12 -10.13 2.74 12.74
C THR A 12 -10.86 2.37 14.04
N PRO A 13 -11.60 3.29 14.68
CA PRO A 13 -12.39 2.95 15.85
C PRO A 13 -13.52 1.97 15.51
N ASP A 14 -13.95 1.19 16.51
CA ASP A 14 -15.12 0.33 16.40
C ASP A 14 -16.32 1.03 15.74
N PRO A 15 -17.01 0.37 14.79
CA PRO A 15 -16.87 -1.04 14.43
C PRO A 15 -15.83 -1.32 13.32
N GLY A 16 -15.01 -0.34 12.94
CA GLY A 16 -14.09 -0.48 11.81
C GLY A 16 -12.91 -1.40 12.13
N VAL A 17 -12.76 -2.48 11.36
CA VAL A 17 -11.77 -3.55 11.59
C VAL A 17 -11.18 -4.11 10.29
N PHE A 18 -11.49 -3.51 9.13
CA PHE A 18 -11.18 -4.13 7.84
C PHE A 18 -10.15 -3.33 7.04
N ALA A 19 -9.14 -4.03 6.54
CA ALA A 19 -8.20 -3.51 5.57
C ALA A 19 -8.14 -4.39 4.32
N TRP A 20 -7.68 -3.79 3.22
CA TRP A 20 -7.31 -4.54 2.02
C TRP A 20 -5.98 -5.26 2.28
N ILE A 21 -5.96 -6.57 2.05
CA ILE A 21 -4.77 -7.42 2.19
C ILE A 21 -4.54 -8.19 0.89
N THR A 22 -3.30 -8.61 0.66
CA THR A 22 -2.93 -9.40 -0.53
C THR A 22 -3.45 -10.85 -0.47
N GLY A 23 -3.64 -11.37 0.74
CA GLY A 23 -4.23 -12.67 1.05
C GLY A 23 -4.29 -12.83 2.57
N GLN A 24 -5.14 -13.73 3.08
CA GLN A 24 -5.12 -14.05 4.52
C GLN A 24 -3.93 -14.97 4.80
N ASN A 25 -3.01 -14.53 5.66
CA ASN A 25 -1.95 -15.36 6.21
C ASN A 25 -2.53 -16.09 7.43
N THR A 26 -2.54 -17.42 7.40
CA THR A 26 -2.99 -18.24 8.56
C THR A 26 -1.81 -18.71 9.40
N ASP A 27 -0.65 -18.87 8.78
CA ASP A 27 0.62 -19.25 9.39
C ASP A 27 1.78 -18.48 8.71
N VAL A 28 2.93 -18.32 9.40
CA VAL A 28 4.12 -17.67 8.83
C VAL A 28 4.58 -18.42 7.56
N GLY A 29 4.82 -17.69 6.48
CA GLY A 29 5.22 -18.25 5.18
C GLY A 29 4.08 -18.91 4.40
N THR A 30 2.83 -18.53 4.66
CA THR A 30 1.66 -18.95 3.89
C THR A 30 0.87 -17.75 3.39
N GLY A 31 0.36 -17.80 2.16
CA GLY A 31 -0.53 -16.75 1.64
C GLY A 31 0.16 -15.40 1.42
N ASP A 32 1.48 -15.41 1.29
CA ASP A 32 2.31 -14.35 0.71
C ASP A 32 2.19 -14.32 -0.83
N VAL A 33 2.71 -13.26 -1.43
CA VAL A 33 2.67 -13.04 -2.88
C VAL A 33 3.96 -13.59 -3.49
N ASP A 34 3.96 -14.87 -3.85
CA ASP A 34 5.12 -15.49 -4.50
C ASP A 34 5.12 -15.28 -6.01
N SER A 35 6.28 -14.87 -6.58
CA SER A 35 6.50 -14.81 -8.03
C SER A 35 5.41 -14.06 -8.82
N GLY A 36 4.75 -13.10 -8.17
CA GLY A 36 3.53 -12.48 -8.66
C GLY A 36 3.37 -11.04 -8.18
N ILE A 37 2.30 -10.39 -8.63
CA ILE A 37 1.98 -9.01 -8.23
C ILE A 37 0.52 -8.97 -7.80
N SER A 38 0.29 -8.56 -6.55
CA SER A 38 -1.03 -8.14 -6.08
C SER A 38 -1.10 -6.62 -6.07
N ALA A 39 -2.14 -6.05 -6.68
CA ALA A 39 -2.28 -4.61 -6.80
C ALA A 39 -3.74 -4.19 -6.62
N SER A 40 -3.94 -3.15 -5.82
CA SER A 40 -5.21 -2.44 -5.69
C SER A 40 -5.08 -1.01 -6.20
N ARG A 41 -6.17 -0.48 -6.76
CA ARG A 41 -6.27 0.89 -7.25
C ARG A 41 -7.51 1.54 -6.68
N SER A 42 -7.41 2.80 -6.28
CA SER A 42 -8.61 3.56 -5.96
C SER A 42 -9.42 3.85 -7.23
N GLY A 43 -10.68 4.26 -7.05
CA GLY A 43 -11.40 4.94 -8.12
C GLY A 43 -10.73 6.26 -8.50
N VAL A 44 -11.19 6.85 -9.61
CA VAL A 44 -10.85 8.23 -9.97
C VAL A 44 -11.59 9.18 -9.02
N ILE A 45 -10.83 9.98 -8.29
CA ILE A 45 -11.35 11.04 -7.43
C ILE A 45 -11.25 12.35 -8.21
N ASP A 46 -12.36 13.05 -8.41
CA ASP A 46 -12.33 14.37 -9.03
C ASP A 46 -11.92 15.42 -8.00
N LEU A 47 -10.78 16.05 -8.25
CA LEU A 47 -10.20 17.09 -7.40
C LEU A 47 -10.22 18.46 -8.11
N SER A 48 -11.01 18.58 -9.19
CA SER A 48 -11.20 19.83 -9.89
C SER A 48 -11.69 20.92 -8.93
N GLY A 49 -11.13 22.13 -9.04
CA GLY A 49 -11.49 23.26 -8.15
C GLY A 49 -10.77 23.30 -6.80
N HIS A 50 -9.85 22.37 -6.52
CA HIS A 50 -9.00 22.42 -5.33
C HIS A 50 -7.55 22.70 -5.69
N ASP A 51 -6.97 23.77 -5.15
CA ASP A 51 -5.54 24.12 -5.38
C ASP A 51 -4.59 23.16 -4.66
N HIS A 52 -5.02 22.68 -3.50
CA HIS A 52 -4.26 21.79 -2.63
C HIS A 52 -5.17 20.72 -2.02
N VAL A 53 -4.66 19.50 -1.98
CA VAL A 53 -5.31 18.38 -1.29
C VAL A 53 -4.31 17.66 -0.39
N ARG A 54 -4.85 16.88 0.54
CA ARG A 54 -4.06 16.00 1.40
C ARG A 54 -4.57 14.58 1.23
N LEU A 55 -3.65 13.65 0.95
CA LEU A 55 -3.89 12.23 1.06
C LEU A 55 -3.41 11.76 2.44
N ASP A 56 -4.28 11.07 3.17
CA ASP A 56 -3.95 10.36 4.40
C ASP A 56 -4.36 8.90 4.23
N LEU A 57 -3.47 7.98 4.59
CA LEU A 57 -3.74 6.55 4.63
C LEU A 57 -2.98 5.89 5.79
N ASN A 58 -3.43 4.72 6.21
CA ASN A 58 -2.64 3.78 7.01
C ASN A 58 -2.34 2.55 6.15
N TYR A 59 -1.13 2.03 6.28
CA TYR A 59 -0.68 0.83 5.57
C TYR A 59 0.14 -0.04 6.53
N PHE A 60 0.28 -1.31 6.20
CA PHE A 60 1.34 -2.15 6.76
C PHE A 60 2.02 -2.91 5.62
N HIS A 61 3.27 -3.29 5.84
CA HIS A 61 4.00 -4.22 4.99
C HIS A 61 4.81 -5.11 5.91
N GLY A 62 4.64 -6.42 5.76
CA GLY A 62 5.40 -7.42 6.49
C GLY A 62 6.16 -8.29 5.50
N GLN A 63 7.48 -8.29 5.59
CA GLN A 63 8.34 -9.14 4.78
C GLN A 63 9.31 -9.86 5.72
N ARG A 64 9.38 -11.19 5.59
CA ARG A 64 10.20 -12.05 6.45
C ARG A 64 11.63 -12.11 5.95
N ASP A 65 11.78 -12.55 4.70
CA ASP A 65 13.07 -12.86 4.10
C ASP A 65 13.42 -11.78 3.10
N ALA A 66 14.65 -11.27 3.16
CA ALA A 66 15.17 -10.31 2.19
C ALA A 66 16.28 -10.95 1.38
N GLY A 67 16.31 -10.69 0.08
CA GLY A 67 17.32 -11.19 -0.84
C GLY A 67 17.17 -12.67 -1.21
N ASP A 68 16.01 -13.27 -1.00
CA ASP A 68 15.70 -14.64 -1.41
C ASP A 68 15.18 -14.73 -2.87
N ASP A 69 14.51 -13.69 -3.38
CA ASP A 69 14.19 -13.53 -4.80
C ASP A 69 15.31 -12.75 -5.55
N PRO A 70 15.87 -13.28 -6.66
CA PRO A 70 16.80 -12.55 -7.54
C PRO A 70 16.30 -11.18 -8.04
N SER A 71 14.99 -11.00 -8.09
CA SER A 71 14.30 -9.77 -8.52
C SER A 71 14.01 -8.82 -7.35
N GLY A 72 14.11 -9.34 -6.13
CA GLY A 72 13.77 -8.68 -4.87
C GLY A 72 12.27 -8.52 -4.64
N ASP A 73 11.84 -8.69 -3.39
CA ASP A 73 10.50 -8.34 -2.94
C ASP A 73 10.36 -6.83 -2.75
N TYR A 74 9.15 -6.30 -2.88
CA TYR A 74 8.92 -4.89 -2.69
C TYR A 74 7.45 -4.50 -2.48
N PHE A 75 7.26 -3.37 -1.78
CA PHE A 75 5.97 -2.72 -1.57
C PHE A 75 6.09 -1.23 -1.83
N ARG A 76 5.15 -0.69 -2.58
CA ARG A 76 5.20 0.70 -3.05
C ARG A 76 3.83 1.29 -3.13
N ILE A 77 3.75 2.61 -2.99
CA ILE A 77 2.53 3.38 -3.16
C ILE A 77 2.84 4.51 -4.12
N ASP A 78 2.09 4.56 -5.21
CA ASP A 78 2.19 5.59 -6.24
C ASP A 78 0.91 6.35 -6.44
N LEU A 79 1.03 7.49 -7.11
CA LEU A 79 -0.07 8.32 -7.55
C LEU A 79 -0.03 8.49 -9.06
N SER A 80 -1.20 8.30 -9.67
CA SER A 80 -1.49 8.69 -11.04
C SER A 80 -2.18 10.05 -11.03
N ASN A 81 -2.07 10.80 -12.13
CA ASN A 81 -2.85 12.01 -12.40
C ASN A 81 -3.61 11.96 -13.73
N ASP A 82 -3.65 10.79 -14.38
CA ASP A 82 -4.20 10.57 -15.71
C ASP A 82 -5.18 9.37 -15.75
N GLY A 83 -5.80 9.05 -14.62
CA GLY A 83 -6.76 7.95 -14.53
C GLY A 83 -6.11 6.56 -14.54
N GLY A 84 -4.83 6.47 -14.18
CA GLY A 84 -4.08 5.22 -14.06
C GLY A 84 -3.35 4.80 -15.34
N ALA A 85 -3.18 5.70 -16.32
CA ALA A 85 -2.35 5.44 -17.50
C ALA A 85 -0.85 5.53 -17.17
N SER A 86 -0.46 6.43 -16.27
CA SER A 86 0.89 6.54 -15.71
C SER A 86 0.86 6.83 -14.20
N PHE A 87 1.98 6.57 -13.53
CA PHE A 87 2.16 6.73 -12.07
C PHE A 87 3.47 7.48 -11.76
N PRO A 88 3.55 8.78 -12.12
CA PRO A 88 4.82 9.52 -12.07
C PRO A 88 5.30 9.86 -10.66
N VAL A 89 4.46 9.71 -9.64
CA VAL A 89 4.80 10.06 -8.25
C VAL A 89 4.88 8.80 -7.40
N ASN A 90 6.06 8.54 -6.86
CA ASN A 90 6.27 7.53 -5.83
C ASN A 90 6.13 8.14 -4.44
N LEU A 91 5.10 7.73 -3.69
CA LEU A 91 4.91 8.15 -2.30
C LEU A 91 5.72 7.31 -1.34
N LEU A 92 5.84 6.01 -1.61
CA LEU A 92 6.52 5.06 -0.76
C LEU A 92 7.10 3.96 -1.64
N LEU A 93 8.33 3.56 -1.33
CA LEU A 93 8.94 2.33 -1.80
C LEU A 93 9.67 1.71 -0.62
N ILE A 94 9.25 0.52 -0.25
CA ILE A 94 9.94 -0.41 0.63
C ILE A 94 10.47 -1.47 -0.32
N GLY A 95 11.76 -1.40 -0.65
CA GLY A 95 12.43 -2.45 -1.41
C GLY A 95 12.65 -3.70 -0.56
N ASP A 96 13.37 -4.65 -1.13
CA ASP A 96 13.61 -5.99 -0.58
C ASP A 96 14.35 -5.92 0.77
N GLN A 97 13.58 -5.91 1.86
CA GLN A 97 14.09 -5.79 3.21
C GLN A 97 13.10 -6.36 4.22
N THR A 98 13.62 -7.04 5.23
CA THR A 98 12.81 -7.55 6.33
C THR A 98 12.12 -6.39 7.05
N THR A 99 10.78 -6.45 7.13
CA THR A 99 9.95 -5.42 7.77
C THR A 99 8.89 -6.07 8.67
N PRO A 100 8.68 -5.56 9.90
CA PRO A 100 7.60 -6.05 10.75
C PRO A 100 6.24 -5.52 10.23
N ALA A 101 5.19 -6.31 10.36
CA ALA A 101 3.84 -5.90 9.95
C ALA A 101 3.19 -4.96 10.99
N LEU A 102 3.61 -3.70 10.97
CA LEU A 102 3.07 -2.64 11.83
C LEU A 102 2.23 -1.65 11.00
N TRP A 103 1.12 -1.20 11.58
CA TRP A 103 0.34 -0.10 11.01
C TRP A 103 1.14 1.20 11.03
N LEU A 104 1.33 1.80 9.87
CA LEU A 104 2.06 3.03 9.66
C LEU A 104 1.18 4.07 8.96
N PRO A 105 1.14 5.32 9.46
CA PRO A 105 0.48 6.40 8.76
C PRO A 105 1.33 6.90 7.59
N LYS A 106 0.68 7.31 6.51
CA LYS A 106 1.28 8.05 5.41
C LYS A 106 0.40 9.24 5.05
N ALA A 107 1.00 10.43 5.09
CA ALA A 107 0.36 11.66 4.65
C ALA A 107 1.17 12.29 3.50
N SER A 108 0.49 12.81 2.49
CA SER A 108 1.11 13.58 1.42
C SER A 108 0.27 14.81 1.08
N ARG A 109 0.93 15.94 0.84
CA ARG A 109 0.30 17.17 0.33
C ARG A 109 0.53 17.25 -1.16
N CYS A 110 -0.52 17.59 -1.88
CA CYS A 110 -0.53 17.44 -3.32
C CYS A 110 -1.11 18.68 -3.98
N GLY A 111 -0.45 19.16 -5.04
CA GLY A 111 -0.98 20.24 -5.87
C GLY A 111 -2.06 19.73 -6.82
N ALA A 112 -3.02 20.60 -7.15
CA ALA A 112 -4.18 20.35 -8.00
C ALA A 112 -3.96 19.53 -9.29
N PRO A 113 -2.84 19.64 -10.04
CA PRO A 113 -2.72 18.87 -11.29
C PRO A 113 -2.28 17.40 -11.09
N MET A 114 -2.11 16.92 -9.85
CA MET A 114 -1.28 15.74 -9.61
C MET A 114 -1.99 14.47 -9.10
N MET A 115 -3.33 14.39 -9.00
CA MET A 115 -3.95 13.17 -8.45
C MET A 115 -5.28 12.73 -9.07
N ARG A 116 -5.25 11.56 -9.70
CA ARG A 116 -6.34 10.65 -10.03
C ARG A 116 -5.80 9.22 -9.87
N SER A 117 -6.09 8.60 -8.72
CA SER A 117 -5.79 7.22 -8.31
C SER A 117 -4.44 6.95 -7.63
N SER A 118 -4.49 6.34 -6.43
CA SER A 118 -3.33 5.69 -5.82
C SER A 118 -3.23 4.23 -6.27
N ARG A 119 -2.01 3.72 -6.43
CA ARG A 119 -1.72 2.29 -6.70
C ARG A 119 -0.73 1.82 -5.66
N VAL A 120 -1.00 0.69 -5.01
CA VAL A 120 0.08 -0.06 -4.38
C VAL A 120 0.77 -0.83 -5.50
N LEU A 121 1.91 -0.32 -5.96
CA LEU A 121 2.79 -1.03 -6.86
C LEU A 121 3.77 -1.81 -6.00
N PRO A 122 4.51 -2.79 -6.51
CA PRO A 122 5.84 -2.99 -6.01
C PRO A 122 6.72 -1.97 -6.77
#